data_AF-A0A1H2SAH1-F1
#
_entry.id   AF-A0A1H2SAH1-F1
#
_cell.length_a   1.000
_cell.length_b   1.000
_cell.length_c   1.000
_cell.angle_alpha   90.00
_cell.angle_beta   90.00
_cell.angle_gamma   90.00
#
_symmetry.space_group_name_H-M   'P 1'
#
loop_
_entity.id
_entity.type
_entity.pdbx_description
1 polymer ?
#
loop_
_entity_poly.entity_id
_entity_poly.type
_entity_poly.pdbx_seq_one_letter_code
_entity_poly.pdbx_strand_id
1 'polypeptide(L)'
;MTLFHPDAKRTDAGAARIWATYELIYTGVDFGAAICFVIGSIMFFSEAWMVPGTWLFLIGSVLFAAKPSLRLAREIQLLRRGGAEALAQGFKRE
;
A
#
# COMPACT_ATOMS: atom_id res chain seq x y z
N MET A 1 1.65 32.93 -29.00
CA MET A 1 2.22 33.46 -27.75
C MET A 1 1.05 33.73 -26.81
N THR A 2 0.83 32.82 -25.86
CA THR A 2 -0.11 33.03 -24.76
C THR A 2 0.59 32.50 -23.53
N LEU A 3 1.24 33.47 -22.88
CA LEU A 3 1.55 33.57 -21.47
C LEU A 3 1.28 32.29 -20.66
N PHE A 4 2.38 31.62 -20.31
CA PHE A 4 2.56 30.90 -19.06
C PHE A 4 1.46 31.24 -18.04
N HIS A 5 0.62 30.28 -17.70
CA HIS A 5 -0.13 30.28 -16.45
C HIS A 5 0.73 29.57 -15.41
N PRO A 6 1.45 30.30 -14.55
CA PRO A 6 2.28 29.71 -13.52
C PRO A 6 1.48 29.63 -12.22
N ASP A 7 0.33 28.93 -12.21
CA ASP A 7 -0.53 28.89 -11.02
C ASP A 7 -1.20 27.53 -10.77
N ALA A 8 -0.38 26.49 -10.69
CA ALA A 8 -0.75 25.25 -9.98
C ALA A 8 0.35 24.76 -9.02
N LYS A 9 1.38 25.58 -8.73
CA LYS A 9 2.44 25.25 -7.77
C LYS A 9 2.15 25.80 -6.37
N ARG A 10 0.91 25.62 -5.91
CA ARG A 10 0.57 25.85 -4.50
C ARG A 10 -0.42 24.83 -3.97
N THR A 11 -0.21 23.56 -4.31
CA THR A 11 -0.84 22.46 -3.57
C THR A 11 0.22 21.83 -2.66
N ASP A 12 0.34 22.46 -1.51
CA ASP A 12 0.33 21.75 -0.23
C ASP A 12 1.59 20.92 0.10
N ALA A 13 2.63 21.63 0.57
CA ALA A 13 3.80 21.01 1.20
C ALA A 13 3.43 20.16 2.44
N GLY A 14 2.23 20.37 3.02
CA GLY A 14 1.66 19.53 4.07
C GLY A 14 1.14 18.20 3.54
N ALA A 15 0.40 18.22 2.42
CA ALA A 15 -0.08 17.00 1.77
C ALA A 15 1.06 16.06 1.38
N ALA A 16 2.16 16.57 0.81
CA ALA A 16 3.30 15.75 0.38
C ALA A 16 3.93 14.91 1.53
N ARG A 17 3.94 15.42 2.76
CA ARG A 17 4.46 14.69 3.94
C ARG A 17 3.53 13.57 4.41
N ILE A 18 2.22 13.80 4.34
CA ILE A 18 1.22 12.79 4.68
C ILE A 18 1.36 11.62 3.71
N TRP A 19 1.39 11.89 2.40
CA TRP A 19 1.58 10.89 1.36
C TRP A 19 2.84 10.03 1.53
N ALA A 20 3.99 10.66 1.80
CA ALA A 20 5.25 9.93 2.02
C ALA A 20 5.22 9.03 3.27
N THR A 21 4.52 9.46 4.33
CA THR A 21 4.38 8.68 5.56
C THR A 21 3.50 7.45 5.33
N TYR A 22 2.43 7.58 4.54
CA TYR A 22 1.59 6.45 4.14
C TYR A 22 2.41 5.41 3.38
N GLU A 23 3.26 5.81 2.44
CA GLU A 23 4.08 4.88 1.63
C GLU A 23 5.14 4.12 2.45
N LEU A 24 5.69 4.76 3.50
CA LEU A 24 6.58 4.10 4.44
C LEU A 24 5.83 3.09 5.33
N ILE A 25 4.64 3.45 5.81
CA ILE A 25 3.77 2.54 6.56
C ILE A 25 3.35 1.35 5.67
N TYR A 26 3.10 1.57 4.37
CA TYR A 26 2.83 0.49 3.40
C TYR A 26 3.94 -0.54 3.34
N THR A 27 5.14 -0.04 3.09
CA THR A 27 6.31 -0.89 2.96
C THR A 27 6.56 -1.64 4.27
N GLY A 28 6.34 -0.99 5.41
CA GLY A 28 6.42 -1.62 6.72
C GLY A 28 5.40 -2.74 6.94
N VAL A 29 4.14 -2.53 6.55
CA VAL A 29 3.07 -3.54 6.65
C VAL A 29 3.35 -4.75 5.76
N ASP A 30 3.82 -4.52 4.53
CA ASP A 30 4.21 -5.59 3.60
C ASP A 30 5.36 -6.45 4.13
N PHE A 31 6.44 -5.79 4.60
CA PHE A 31 7.55 -6.50 5.23
C PHE A 31 7.11 -7.22 6.50
N GLY A 32 6.27 -6.60 7.31
CA GLY A 32 5.69 -7.22 8.50
C GLY A 32 4.90 -8.48 8.18
N ALA A 33 4.06 -8.44 7.15
CA ALA A 33 3.31 -9.61 6.68
C ALA A 33 4.25 -10.73 6.22
N ALA A 34 5.25 -10.40 5.40
CA ALA A 34 6.22 -11.36 4.90
C ALA A 34 7.01 -12.04 6.04
N ILE A 35 7.49 -11.27 7.02
CA ILE A 35 8.19 -11.79 8.19
C ILE A 35 7.28 -12.72 8.99
N CYS A 36 6.03 -12.32 9.24
CA CYS A 36 5.07 -13.16 9.95
C CYS A 36 4.81 -14.49 9.21
N PHE A 37 4.68 -14.48 7.89
CA PHE A 37 4.49 -15.72 7.14
C PHE A 37 5.72 -16.62 7.14
N VAL A 38 6.92 -16.06 6.98
CA VAL A 38 8.17 -16.85 6.97
C VAL A 38 8.37 -17.52 8.33
N ILE A 39 8.28 -16.75 9.41
CA ILE A 39 8.47 -17.29 10.78
C ILE A 39 7.37 -18.30 11.09
N GLY A 40 6.11 -18.01 10.76
CA GLY A 40 4.98 -18.92 11.00
C GLY A 40 5.14 -20.23 10.22
N SER A 41 5.67 -20.16 8.99
CA SER A 41 5.95 -21.34 8.18
C SER A 41 7.03 -22.22 8.82
N ILE A 42 8.08 -21.61 9.38
CA ILE A 42 9.13 -22.33 10.12
C ILE A 42 8.54 -23.00 11.37
N MET A 43 7.62 -22.34 12.06
CA MET A 43 6.98 -22.88 13.26
C MET A 43 6.11 -24.12 12.98
N PHE A 44 5.54 -24.24 11.78
CA PHE A 44 4.77 -25.42 11.38
C PHE A 44 5.59 -26.70 11.18
N PHE A 45 6.92 -26.65 11.26
CA PHE A 45 7.77 -27.84 11.26
C PHE A 45 7.75 -28.62 12.59
N SER A 46 7.10 -28.10 13.63
CA SER A 46 6.99 -28.76 14.94
C SER A 46 5.59 -28.60 15.53
N GLU A 47 4.99 -29.70 15.98
CA GLU A 47 3.66 -29.69 16.62
C GLU A 47 3.61 -28.78 17.86
N ALA A 48 4.70 -28.67 18.62
CA ALA A 48 4.78 -27.81 19.80
C ALA A 48 4.62 -26.31 19.47
N TRP A 49 4.94 -25.92 18.23
CA TRP A 49 4.91 -24.53 17.77
C TRP A 49 3.74 -24.23 16.84
N MET A 50 2.85 -25.19 16.62
CA MET A 50 1.75 -25.04 15.67
C MET A 50 0.79 -23.92 16.07
N VAL A 51 0.37 -23.85 17.34
CA VAL A 51 -0.53 -22.80 17.84
C VAL A 51 0.04 -21.40 17.64
N PRO A 52 1.26 -21.08 18.12
CA PRO A 52 1.82 -19.74 17.90
C PRO A 52 2.13 -19.48 16.40
N GLY A 53 2.49 -20.50 15.63
CA GLY A 53 2.64 -20.39 14.16
C GLY A 53 1.34 -20.01 13.45
N THR A 54 0.20 -20.58 13.86
CA THR A 54 -1.13 -20.26 13.32
C THR A 54 -1.50 -18.80 13.59
N TRP A 55 -1.23 -18.28 14.78
CA TRP A 55 -1.46 -16.87 15.10
C TRP A 55 -0.58 -15.94 14.27
N LEU A 56 0.69 -16.30 14.07
CA LEU A 56 1.60 -15.52 13.24
C LEU A 56 1.12 -15.48 11.78
N PHE A 57 0.64 -16.61 11.27
CA PHE A 57 0.01 -16.68 9.95
C PHE A 57 -1.24 -15.81 9.87
N LEU A 58 -2.13 -15.85 10.86
CA LEU A 58 -3.33 -15.03 10.89
C LEU A 58 -2.99 -13.53 10.88
N ILE A 59 -2.03 -13.11 11.71
CA ILE A 59 -1.55 -11.72 11.75
C ILE A 59 -0.95 -11.33 10.40
N GLY A 60 -0.11 -12.18 9.82
CA GLY A 60 0.45 -11.99 8.48
C GLY A 60 -0.63 -11.85 7.41
N SER A 61 -1.69 -12.65 7.46
CA SER A 61 -2.84 -12.59 6.56
C SER A 61 -3.63 -11.29 6.69
N VAL A 62 -3.85 -10.82 7.92
CA VAL A 62 -4.53 -9.53 8.16
C VAL A 62 -3.68 -8.37 7.61
N LEU A 63 -2.36 -8.37 7.85
CA LEU A 63 -1.45 -7.36 7.31
C LEU A 63 -1.41 -7.41 5.78
N PHE A 64 -1.33 -8.60 5.18
CA PHE A 64 -1.33 -8.78 3.73
C PHE A 64 -2.64 -8.32 3.08
N ALA A 65 -3.78 -8.56 3.73
CA ALA A 65 -5.08 -8.09 3.26
C ALA A 65 -5.21 -6.56 3.26
N ALA A 66 -4.38 -5.84 4.01
CA ALA A 66 -4.33 -4.38 3.93
C ALA A 66 -3.82 -3.89 2.56
N LYS A 67 -3.02 -4.68 1.84
CA LYS A 67 -2.40 -4.33 0.55
C LYS A 67 -3.40 -4.01 -0.58
N PRO A 68 -4.41 -4.86 -0.91
CA PRO A 68 -5.42 -4.53 -1.92
C PRO A 68 -6.23 -3.29 -1.55
N SER A 69 -6.44 -3.02 -0.27
CA SER A 69 -7.17 -1.84 0.22
C SER A 69 -6.50 -0.53 -0.22
N LEU A 70 -5.22 -0.57 -0.58
CA LEU A 70 -4.44 0.61 -0.93
C LEU A 70 -4.07 0.79 -2.37
N ARG A 71 -4.00 -0.32 -3.11
CA ARG A 71 -4.21 -0.21 -4.55
C ARG A 71 -5.58 0.42 -4.83
N LEU A 72 -6.61 0.00 -4.09
CA LEU A 72 -7.96 0.58 -4.19
C LEU A 72 -8.01 2.06 -3.77
N ALA A 73 -7.41 2.43 -2.63
CA ALA A 73 -7.38 3.82 -2.18
C ALA A 73 -6.66 4.74 -3.19
N ARG A 74 -5.53 4.29 -3.76
CA ARG A 74 -4.81 5.01 -4.81
C ARG A 74 -5.66 5.16 -6.08
N GLU A 75 -6.34 4.11 -6.52
CA GLU A 75 -7.22 4.14 -7.69
C GLU A 75 -8.41 5.10 -7.49
N ILE A 76 -9.05 5.06 -6.31
CA ILE A 76 -10.13 5.99 -5.95
C ILE A 76 -9.65 7.44 -5.95
N GLN A 77 -8.43 7.70 -5.47
CA GLN A 77 -7.90 9.06 -5.42
C GLN A 77 -7.51 9.59 -6.81
N LEU A 78 -7.02 8.72 -7.71
CA LEU A 78 -6.81 9.04 -9.12
C LEU A 78 -8.13 9.34 -9.84
N LEU A 79 -9.16 8.52 -9.61
CA LEU A 79 -10.53 8.76 -10.12
C LEU A 79 -11.06 10.13 -9.72
N ARG A 80 -10.89 10.53 -8.45
CA ARG A 80 -11.36 11.82 -7.94
C ARG A 80 -10.60 13.02 -8.50
N ARG A 81 -9.38 12.85 -9.02
CA ARG A 81 -8.54 13.96 -9.51
C ARG A 81 -8.51 14.13 -11.03
N GLY A 82 -8.80 13.10 -11.83
CA GLY A 82 -8.59 13.17 -13.29
C GLY A 82 -9.61 12.48 -14.17
N GLY A 83 -10.68 11.88 -13.63
CA GLY A 83 -11.62 11.10 -14.43
C GLY A 83 -10.99 9.83 -15.06
N ALA A 84 -11.82 9.03 -15.72
CA ALA A 84 -11.50 7.66 -16.16
C ALA A 84 -10.25 7.54 -17.07
N GLU A 85 -9.83 8.61 -17.74
CA GLU A 85 -8.65 8.63 -18.63
C GLU A 85 -7.32 8.42 -17.87
N ALA A 86 -7.22 8.92 -16.64
CA ALA A 86 -6.02 8.76 -15.81
C ALA A 86 -5.84 7.30 -15.33
N LEU A 87 -6.94 6.56 -15.12
CA LEU A 87 -6.88 5.13 -14.81
C LEU A 87 -6.43 4.30 -16.01
N ALA A 88 -6.94 4.63 -17.21
CA ALA A 88 -6.60 3.91 -18.44
C ALA A 88 -5.11 4.01 -18.80
N GLN A 89 -4.44 5.13 -18.49
CA GLN A 89 -2.98 5.27 -18.66
C GLN A 89 -2.17 4.53 -17.59
N GLY A 90 -2.69 4.41 -16.36
CA GLY A 90 -2.04 3.66 -15.28
C GLY A 90 -2.01 2.16 -15.56
N PHE A 91 -3.12 1.60 -16.04
CA PHE A 91 -3.24 0.17 -16.39
C PHE A 91 -2.43 -0.24 -17.63
N LYS A 92 -2.12 0.69 -18.54
CA LYS A 92 -1.33 0.43 -19.76
C LYS A 92 0.18 0.42 -19.53
N ARG A 93 0.62 0.77 -18.31
CA ARG A 93 2.04 0.88 -17.92
C ARG A 93 2.52 -0.23 -16.98
N GLU A 94 1.61 -1.00 -16.39
CA GLU A 94 1.93 -2.32 -15.80
C GLU A 94 1.97 -3.38 -16.90
#